data_AF-A0A520LER2-F1
#
_entry.id   AF-A0A520LER2-F1
#
_cell.length_a   1.000
_cell.length_b   1.000
_cell.length_c   1.000
_cell.angle_alpha   90.00
_cell.angle_beta   90.00
_cell.angle_gamma   90.00
#
_symmetry.space_group_name_H-M   'P 1'
#
loop_
_entity.id
_entity.type
_entity.pdbx_description
1 polymer ?
#
loop_
_entity_poly.entity_id
_entity_poly.type
_entity_poly.pdbx_seq_one_letter_code
_entity_poly.pdbx_strand_id
1 'polypeptide(L)' 'MKAPITVSVTGAAGQIGYALLTRIASGSMFGPDQPV' A
#
# COMPACT_ATOMS: atom_id res chain seq x y z
N MET A 1 15.00 11.49 1.29
CA MET A 1 13.82 10.59 1.41
C MET A 1 12.60 11.33 0.89
N LYS A 2 11.78 10.67 0.07
CA LYS A 2 10.49 11.24 -0.36
C LYS A 2 9.52 11.25 0.83
N ALA A 3 8.57 12.18 0.83
CA ALA A 3 7.52 12.21 1.85
C ALA A 3 6.63 10.95 1.72
N PRO A 4 6.20 10.31 2.84
CA PRO A 4 5.28 9.17 2.79
C PRO A 4 3.91 9.54 2.21
N ILE A 5 3.28 8.60 1.51
CA ILE A 5 1.90 8.74 1.01
C ILE A 5 0.97 7.95 1.93
N THR A 6 0.07 8.63 2.62
CA THR A 6 -0.98 7.95 3.40
C THR A 6 -2.08 7.43 2.47
N VAL A 7 -2.36 6.13 2.53
CA VAL A 7 -3.40 5.47 1.72
C VAL A 7 -4.51 4.97 2.63
N SER A 8 -5.75 5.38 2.34
CA SER A 8 -6.93 4.88 3.05
C SER A 8 -7.50 3.67 2.31
N VAL A 9 -7.55 2.51 2.97
CA VAL A 9 -8.09 1.26 2.41
C VAL A 9 -9.35 0.86 3.17
N THR A 10 -10.50 0.86 2.50
CA THR A 10 -11.76 0.38 3.08
C THR A 10 -11.91 -1.13 2.87
N GLY A 11 -12.65 -1.81 3.76
CA GLY A 11 -12.80 -3.26 3.67
C GLY A 11 -11.46 -4.03 3.77
N ALA A 12 -10.47 -3.47 4.46
CA ALA A 12 -9.09 -3.98 4.49
C ALA A 12 -8.97 -5.42 5.03
N ALA A 13 -9.90 -5.85 5.89
CA ALA A 13 -9.97 -7.23 6.39
C ALA A 13 -10.61 -8.23 5.40
N GLY A 14 -11.19 -7.75 4.30
CA GLY A 14 -11.73 -8.60 3.24
C GLY A 14 -10.64 -9.23 2.37
N GLN A 15 -11.01 -10.24 1.58
CA GLN A 15 -10.05 -11.00 0.74
C GLN A 15 -9.20 -10.10 -0.18
N ILE A 16 -9.84 -9.09 -0.79
CA ILE A 16 -9.14 -8.14 -1.67
C ILE A 16 -8.19 -7.27 -0.85
N GLY A 17 -8.63 -6.74 0.29
CA GLY A 17 -7.81 -5.89 1.15
C GLY A 17 -6.56 -6.63 1.64
N TYR A 18 -6.72 -7.86 2.13
CA TYR A 18 -5.63 -8.69 2.61
C TYR A 18 -4.57 -8.94 1.53
N ALA A 19 -5.00 -9.28 0.31
CA ALA A 19 -4.10 -9.48 -0.82
C ALA A 19 -3.48 -8.17 -1.35
N LEU A 20 -4.18 -7.04 -1.23
CA LEU A 20 -3.74 -5.74 -1.74
C LEU A 20 -2.69 -5.08 -0.84
N LEU A 21 -2.88 -5.13 0.48
CA LEU A 21 -2.01 -4.43 1.45
C LEU A 21 -0.53 -4.80 1.30
N THR A 22 -0.24 -6.08 1.06
CA THR A 22 1.15 -6.55 0.88
C THR A 22 1.80 -5.98 -0.38
N ARG A 23 1.01 -5.74 -1.44
CA ARG A 23 1.50 -5.16 -2.71
C ARG A 23 1.69 -3.66 -2.62
N ILE A 24 0.88 -2.97 -1.82
CA ILE A 24 1.09 -1.55 -1.50
C ILE A 24 2.39 -1.42 -0.71
N ALA A 25 2.55 -2.21 0.37
CA ALA A 25 3.74 -2.19 1.22
C ALA A 25 5.03 -2.61 0.49
N SER A 26 4.95 -3.48 -0.53
CA SER A 26 6.12 -3.86 -1.35
C SER A 26 6.51 -2.80 -2.40
N GLY A 27 5.81 -1.66 -2.46
CA GLY A 27 6.08 -0.61 -3.45
C GLY A 27 5.57 -0.92 -4.86
N SER A 28 4.75 -1.95 -5.06
CA SER A 28 4.26 -2.31 -6.40
C SER A 28 3.27 -1.29 -6.98
N MET A 29 2.69 -0.41 -6.15
CA MET A 29 1.74 0.63 -6.57
C MET A 29 2.41 1.97 -6.90
N PHE A 30 3.42 2.38 -6.11
CA PHE A 30 4.04 3.71 -6.22
C PHE A 30 5.55 3.68 -6.50
N GLY A 31 6.12 2.49 -6.67
CA GLY A 31 7.56 2.25 -6.85
C GLY A 31 8.27 1.88 -5.53
N PRO A 32 9.41 1.17 -5.62
CA PRO A 32 10.14 0.67 -4.45
C PRO A 32 10.75 1.78 -3.58
N ASP A 33 10.99 2.97 -4.15
CA ASP A 33 11.61 4.10 -3.45
C ASP A 33 10.60 5.08 -2.83
N GLN A 34 9.30 4.80 -2.94
CA GLN A 34 8.24 5.65 -2.43
C GLN A 34 7.67 5.06 -1.12
N PRO A 35 7.93 5.68 0.05
CA PRO A 35 7.33 5.24 1.30
C PRO A 35 5.81 5.48 1.30
N VAL A 36 5.08 4.57 1.93
CA VAL A 36 3.61 4.53 2.10
C VAL A 36 3.24 4.18 3.53
#